data_AF-A0A0D0RNA4-F1
#
_entry.id   AF-A0A0D0RNA4-F1
#
_cell.length_a   1.000
_cell.length_b   1.000
_cell.length_c   1.000
_cell.angle_alpha   90.00
_cell.angle_beta   90.00
_cell.angle_gamma   90.00
#
_symmetry.space_group_name_H-M   'P 1'
#
loop_
_entity.id
_entity.type
_entity.pdbx_description
1 polymer ?
#
loop_
_entity_poly.entity_id
_entity_poly.type
_entity_poly.pdbx_seq_one_letter_code
_entity_poly.pdbx_strand_id
1 'polypeptide(L)' 'MVDPSNRTIEVIGLEDGRFQKRAVFGPKDVLTSFLYPDLAISLNSILHMDDVE' A
#
# COMPACT_ATOMS: atom_id res chain seq x y z
N MET A 1 -2.30 2.53 -5.69
CA MET A 1 -1.32 3.54 -6.15
C MET A 1 -0.17 3.56 -5.17
N VAL A 2 1.06 3.55 -5.65
CA VAL A 2 2.26 3.61 -4.81
C VAL A 2 2.85 5.01 -4.94
N ASP A 3 3.08 5.68 -3.82
CA ASP A 3 3.76 6.98 -3.75
C ASP A 3 5.04 6.83 -2.90
N PRO A 4 6.21 6.68 -3.56
CA PRO A 4 7.49 6.57 -2.86
C PRO A 4 7.89 7.84 -2.11
N SER A 5 7.54 9.02 -2.62
CA SER A 5 7.93 10.32 -2.04
C SER A 5 7.25 10.55 -0.70
N ASN A 6 5.95 10.25 -0.63
CA ASN A 6 5.19 10.32 0.62
C ASN A 6 5.26 9.02 1.43
N ARG A 7 5.91 7.98 0.89
CA ARG A 7 6.06 6.65 1.51
C ARG A 7 4.70 6.07 1.88
N THR A 8 3.77 6.13 0.93
CA THR A 8 2.42 5.60 1.12
C THR A 8 1.97 4.72 -0.04
N ILE A 9 1.09 3.79 0.27
CA ILE A 9 0.32 3.03 -0.72
C ILE A 9 -1.15 3.32 -0.49
N GLU A 10 -1.81 3.85 -1.50
CA GLU A 10 -3.25 4.09 -1.49
C GLU A 10 -3.96 2.96 -2.23
N VAL A 11 -4.91 2.32 -1.56
CA VAL A 11 -5.77 1.30 -2.16
C VAL A 11 -7.07 1.95 -2.58
N ILE A 12 -7.42 1.73 -3.85
CA ILE A 12 -8.62 2.26 -4.47
C ILE A 12 -9.47 1.09 -4.93
N GLY A 13 -10.77 1.11 -4.62
CA GLY A 13 -11.76 0.14 -5.09
C GLY A 13 -12.75 0.80 -6.05
N LEU A 14 -13.36 0.01 -6.93
CA LEU A 14 -14.50 0.45 -7.73
C LEU A 14 -15.79 0.12 -6.97
N GLU A 15 -16.53 1.17 -6.58
CA GLU A 15 -17.81 1.07 -5.87
C GLU A 15 -18.80 2.03 -6.51
N ASP A 16 -20.01 1.53 -6.82
CA ASP A 16 -21.07 2.28 -7.50
C ASP A 16 -20.61 2.99 -8.79
N GLY A 17 -19.77 2.32 -9.57
CA GLY A 17 -19.25 2.84 -10.84
C GLY A 17 -18.22 3.95 -10.70
N ARG A 18 -17.71 4.21 -9.49
CA ARG A 18 -16.65 5.22 -9.23
C ARG A 18 -15.50 4.63 -8.43
N PHE A 19 -14.30 5.10 -8.73
CA PHE A 19 -13.12 4.75 -7.94
C PHE A 19 -13.15 5.52 -6.61
N GLN A 20 -13.10 4.78 -5.51
CA GLN A 20 -13.12 5.33 -4.15
C GLN A 20 -11.89 4.85 -3.39
N LYS A 21 -11.29 5.76 -2.62
CA LYS A 21 -10.20 5.44 -1.70
C LYS A 21 -10.72 4.56 -0.59
N ARG A 22 -10.12 3.38 -0.42
CA ARG A 22 -10.46 2.44 0.65
C ARG A 22 -9.53 2.56 1.86
N ALA A 23 -8.24 2.70 1.60
CA ALA A 23 -7.23 2.77 2.66
C ALA A 23 -5.95 3.43 2.15
N VAL A 24 -5.18 3.96 3.09
CA VAL A 24 -3.81 4.45 2.86
C VAL A 24 -2.93 3.74 3.87
N PHE A 25 -1.82 3.19 3.39
CA PHE A 25 -0.85 2.43 4.19
C PHE A 25 0.50 3.12 4.14
N GLY A 26 1.23 3.11 5.26
CA GLY A 26 2.59 3.59 5.41
C GLY A 26 3.60 2.47 5.68
N PRO A 27 4.86 2.81 5.96
CA PRO A 27 5.95 1.83 6.06
C PRO A 27 5.82 0.81 7.19
N LYS A 28 5.05 1.13 8.23
CA LYS A 28 4.85 0.23 9.39
C LYS A 28 3.70 -0.75 9.19
N ASP A 29 2.94 -0.60 8.11
CA ASP A 29 1.74 -1.39 7.87
C ASP A 29 2.05 -2.69 7.11
N VAL A 30 1.09 -3.60 7.18
CA VAL A 30 1.07 -4.83 6.38
C VAL A 30 -0.08 -4.72 5.39
N LEU A 31 0.23 -4.86 4.10
CA LEU A 31 -0.78 -4.89 3.05
C LEU A 31 -1.20 -6.35 2.80
N THR A 32 -2.47 -6.65 3.00
CA THR A 32 -3.05 -7.95 2.67
C THR A 32 -3.75 -7.86 1.32
N SER A 33 -3.50 -8.83 0.44
CA SER A 33 -4.15 -8.90 -0.87
C SER A 33 -5.64 -9.21 -0.73
N PHE A 34 -6.47 -8.46 -1.46
CA PHE A 34 -7.92 -8.68 -1.49
C PHE A 34 -8.31 -9.98 -2.21
N LEU A 35 -7.51 -10.42 -3.20
CA LEU A 35 -7.79 -11.61 -4.00
C LEU A 35 -7.19 -12.87 -3.40
N TYR A 36 -6.11 -12.73 -2.63
CA TYR A 36 -5.37 -13.83 -2.01
C TYR A 36 -5.14 -13.49 -0.53
N PRO A 37 -6.09 -13.80 0.36
CA PRO A 37 -6.04 -13.37 1.76
C PRO A 37 -4.78 -13.81 2.53
N ASP A 38 -4.14 -14.89 2.07
CA ASP A 38 -2.92 -15.43 2.67
C ASP A 38 -1.65 -14.66 2.22
N LEU A 39 -1.76 -13.82 1.19
CA LEU A 39 -0.67 -12.95 0.75
C LEU A 39 -0.70 -11.65 1.55
N ALA A 40 0.14 -11.61 2.59
CA ALA A 40 0.41 -10.44 3.40
C ALA A 40 1.85 -9.95 3.16
N ILE A 41 2.00 -8.66 2.90
CA ILE A 41 3.30 -8.06 2.58
C ILE A 41 3.58 -6.94 3.58
N SER A 42 4.68 -7.07 4.32
CA SER A 42 5.17 -5.96 5.15
C SER A 42 5.66 -4.84 4.24
N LEU A 43 5.11 -3.63 4.41
CA LEU A 43 5.48 -2.49 3.58
C LEU A 43 6.81 -1.86 4.00
N ASN A 44 7.35 -2.26 5.14
CA ASN A 44 8.62 -1.76 5.64
C ASN A 44 9.71 -2.00 4.58
N SER A 45 9.82 -3.22 4.06
CA SER A 45 10.82 -3.58 3.05
C SER A 45 10.57 -2.99 1.66
N ILE A 46 9.36 -2.50 1.37
CA ILE A 46 9.00 -1.92 0.05
C ILE A 46 9.22 -0.41 0.05
N LEU A 47 8.92 0.25 1.17
CA LEU A 47 9.02 1.69 1.33
C LEU A 47 10.31 2.10 2.07
N HIS A 48 11.23 1.16 2.26
CA HIS A 48 12.61 1.42 2.66
C HIS A 48 13.36 2.09 1.51
N MET A 49 14.07 3.16 1.83
CA MET A 49 15.18 3.62 1.02
C MET A 49 16.40 2.92 1.56
N ASP A 50 17.30 2.46 0.68
CA ASP A 50 18.69 2.33 1.08
C ASP A 50 19.10 3.69 1.64
N ASP A 51 19.55 3.73 2.88
CA ASP A 51 20.15 4.93 3.45
C ASP A 51 21.35 5.26 2.56
N VAL A 52 21.18 6.22 1.64
CA VAL A 52 22.30 6.81 0.91
C VAL A 52 23.03 7.68 1.93
N GLU A 53 24.06 7.07 2.54
CA GLU A 53 25.07 7.73 3.35
C GLU A 53 25.82 8.82 2.55
#